data_AF-A0A6S5RNB3-F1
#
_entry.id   AF-A0A6S5RNB3-F1
#
_cell.length_a   1.000
_cell.length_b   1.000
_cell.length_c   1.000
_cell.angle_alpha   90.00
_cell.angle_beta   90.00
_cell.angle_gamma   90.00
#
_symmetry.space_group_name_H-M   'P 1'
#
loop_
_entity.id
_entity.type
_entity.pdbx_description
1 polymer ?
#
loop_
_entity_poly.entity_id
_entity_poly.type
_entity_poly.pdbx_seq_one_letter_code
_entity_poly.pdbx_strand_id
1 'polypeptide(L)'
;MRIDISGWPFSSQHATTLRSAKAEGAQDPAQTEEAKAAGSATASEQPGVKVSLSKEGVARSEGTGKNDDIDESGLPDVIKQILKMIRRLREQVQEKQKELQEVATDSSLDEETRKLRQQQLRGELASLNSALTTALVNLRKAMKESKLSDEQSVKAMSLAMK
;
A
#
# COMPACT_ATOMS: atom_id res chain seq x y z
N MET A 1 18.12 19.65 -45.34
CA MET A 1 18.04 20.36 -44.06
C MET A 1 18.60 19.44 -42.99
N ARG A 2 19.79 19.75 -42.46
CA ARG A 2 20.47 19.00 -41.38
C ARG A 2 20.15 19.75 -40.07
N ILE A 3 19.73 19.04 -39.03
CA ILE A 3 19.52 19.63 -37.70
C ILE A 3 20.78 19.34 -36.89
N ASP A 4 21.51 20.41 -36.58
CA ASP A 4 22.80 20.44 -35.89
C ASP A 4 22.57 20.40 -34.37
N ILE A 5 23.26 19.51 -33.66
CA ILE A 5 23.12 19.28 -32.20
C ILE A 5 24.34 19.86 -31.47
N SER A 6 24.70 21.09 -31.80
CA SER A 6 25.87 21.74 -31.25
C SER A 6 25.56 22.46 -29.92
N GLY A 7 26.01 21.85 -28.83
CA GLY A 7 26.65 22.53 -27.69
C GLY A 7 25.78 23.38 -26.78
N TRP A 8 25.32 22.81 -25.66
CA TRP A 8 24.93 23.59 -24.48
C TRP A 8 25.99 23.43 -23.39
N PRO A 9 26.61 24.53 -22.90
CA PRO A 9 27.52 24.48 -21.77
C PRO A 9 26.72 24.40 -20.46
N PHE A 10 26.90 23.33 -19.70
CA PHE A 10 26.47 23.29 -18.30
C PHE A 10 27.40 24.19 -17.48
N SER A 11 27.02 25.45 -17.32
CA SER A 11 27.61 26.37 -16.36
C SER A 11 26.52 26.85 -15.43
N SER A 12 26.54 26.37 -14.19
CA SER A 12 25.88 27.05 -13.09
C SER A 12 26.72 26.89 -11.82
N GLN A 13 27.59 27.88 -11.62
CA GLN A 13 28.09 28.24 -10.31
C GLN A 13 27.10 29.25 -9.72
N HIS A 14 26.53 28.96 -8.56
CA HIS A 14 26.09 30.01 -7.64
C HIS A 14 26.65 29.71 -6.26
N ALA A 15 27.65 30.50 -5.91
CA ALA A 15 28.13 30.70 -4.56
C ALA A 15 26.99 31.23 -3.67
N THR A 16 26.90 30.72 -2.45
CA THR A 16 26.28 31.44 -1.33
C THR A 16 27.21 31.31 -0.14
N THR A 17 27.98 32.37 0.10
CA THR A 17 28.70 32.64 1.34
C THR A 17 27.98 33.76 2.07
N LEU A 18 27.36 33.46 3.21
CA LEU A 18 27.12 34.36 4.34
C LEU A 18 26.73 33.46 5.53
N ARG A 19 27.07 33.67 6.80
CA ARG A 19 28.10 34.43 7.52
C ARG A 19 27.79 34.12 9.00
N SER A 20 28.80 33.72 9.77
CA SER A 20 28.99 33.94 11.23
C SER A 20 27.96 33.45 12.27
N ALA A 21 28.42 32.51 13.13
CA ALA A 21 28.59 32.63 14.59
C ALA A 21 28.90 31.21 15.14
N LYS A 22 30.13 30.79 15.46
CA LYS A 22 31.03 31.11 16.59
C LYS A 22 30.40 31.05 17.98
N ALA A 23 30.61 29.91 18.66
CA ALA A 23 31.00 29.72 20.07
C ALA A 23 31.11 28.20 20.28
N GLU A 24 32.29 27.58 20.19
CA GLU A 24 33.41 27.56 21.17
C GLU A 24 32.97 27.00 22.52
N GLY A 25 33.36 25.75 22.77
CA GLY A 25 33.16 25.07 24.05
C GLY A 25 34.21 25.48 25.08
N ALA A 26 33.85 25.34 26.35
CA ALA A 26 34.75 25.24 27.49
C ALA A 26 34.00 24.55 28.65
N GLN A 27 34.73 23.71 29.39
CA GLN A 27 34.24 22.76 30.39
C GLN A 27 34.40 23.29 31.83
N ASP A 28 33.47 22.87 32.71
CA ASP A 28 33.55 22.58 34.17
C ASP A 28 33.99 23.69 35.18
N PRO A 29 33.77 23.59 36.52
CA PRO A 29 33.13 22.53 37.32
C PRO A 29 32.18 23.01 38.48
N ALA A 30 31.54 22.03 39.12
CA ALA A 30 31.30 21.92 40.57
C ALA A 30 30.00 22.45 41.24
N GLN A 31 29.28 21.47 41.82
CA GLN A 31 28.64 21.37 43.15
C GLN A 31 27.13 21.02 43.11
N THR A 32 26.76 19.77 43.43
CA THR A 32 26.27 19.23 44.74
C THR A 32 25.02 20.00 45.21
N GLU A 33 23.84 19.44 45.49
CA GLU A 33 23.42 18.25 46.27
C GLU A 33 22.01 17.83 45.76
N GLU A 34 21.75 16.54 45.50
CA GLU A 34 21.08 15.59 46.41
C GLU A 34 19.62 15.94 46.79
N ALA A 35 18.65 15.23 46.21
CA ALA A 35 17.77 14.29 46.93
C ALA A 35 16.48 13.96 46.15
N LYS A 36 16.36 12.69 45.79
CA LYS A 36 15.19 11.84 46.04
C LYS A 36 13.82 12.33 45.52
N ALA A 37 13.34 11.70 44.45
CA ALA A 37 12.28 10.69 44.54
C ALA A 37 11.68 10.37 43.17
N ALA A 38 11.42 9.08 42.99
CA ALA A 38 10.29 8.53 42.25
C ALA A 38 10.32 8.57 40.71
N GLY A 39 9.94 7.43 40.16
CA GLY A 39 9.35 7.37 38.82
C GLY A 39 10.26 6.74 37.80
N SER A 40 10.28 5.42 37.79
CA SER A 40 10.61 4.64 36.61
C SER A 40 9.70 5.10 35.47
N ALA A 41 10.20 5.98 34.59
CA ALA A 41 9.55 6.30 33.33
C ALA A 41 9.98 5.24 32.32
N THR A 42 9.27 4.12 32.43
CA THR A 42 9.17 3.07 31.43
C THR A 42 9.07 3.64 30.02
N ALA A 43 9.77 2.97 29.11
CA ALA A 43 9.64 3.06 27.67
C ALA A 43 8.22 3.46 27.25
N SER A 44 8.13 4.52 26.45
CA SER A 44 6.94 4.89 25.71
C SER A 44 6.66 3.79 24.68
N GLU A 45 6.04 2.70 25.15
CA GLU A 45 5.36 1.72 24.34
C GLU A 45 4.23 2.47 23.64
N GLN A 46 4.46 2.84 22.39
CA GLN A 46 3.43 3.35 21.50
C GLN A 46 2.28 2.34 21.55
N PRO A 47 1.03 2.74 21.82
CA PRO A 47 -0.08 1.81 21.73
C PRO A 47 -0.15 1.33 20.28
N GLY A 48 0.37 0.12 20.05
CA GLY A 48 0.21 -0.57 18.78
C GLY A 48 -1.27 -0.55 18.48
N VAL A 49 -1.63 0.15 17.40
CA VAL A 49 -3.01 0.25 16.93
C VAL A 49 -3.47 -1.17 16.66
N LYS A 50 -4.16 -1.75 17.64
CA LYS A 50 -4.69 -3.10 17.55
C LYS A 50 -5.96 -2.98 16.70
N VAL A 51 -5.75 -2.94 15.39
CA VAL A 51 -6.83 -2.97 14.40
C VAL A 51 -7.54 -4.29 14.58
N SER A 52 -8.59 -4.29 15.39
CA SER A 52 -9.50 -5.42 15.48
C SER A 52 -10.33 -5.38 14.21
N LEU A 53 -9.85 -6.03 13.15
CA LEU A 53 -10.69 -6.36 12.01
C LEU A 53 -11.90 -7.11 12.57
N SER A 54 -13.07 -6.47 12.57
CA SER A 54 -14.30 -7.05 13.09
C SER A 54 -14.48 -8.45 12.52
N LYS A 55 -14.84 -9.40 13.39
CA LYS A 55 -14.98 -10.81 13.03
C LYS A 55 -16.04 -10.99 11.92
N GLU A 56 -17.02 -10.10 11.85
CA GLU A 56 -17.98 -10.03 10.74
C GLU A 56 -17.34 -9.66 9.38
N GLY A 57 -16.27 -8.87 9.35
CA GLY A 57 -15.54 -8.51 8.12
C GLY A 57 -14.73 -9.68 7.57
N VAL A 58 -14.16 -10.52 8.44
CA VAL A 58 -13.46 -11.75 8.05
C VAL A 58 -14.46 -12.80 7.54
N ALA A 59 -15.57 -13.02 8.25
CA ALA A 59 -16.59 -13.99 7.86
C ALA A 59 -17.34 -13.61 6.57
N ARG A 60 -17.59 -12.32 6.31
CA ARG A 60 -18.22 -11.86 5.05
C ARG A 60 -17.27 -11.94 3.85
N SER A 61 -15.96 -11.87 4.10
CA SER A 61 -14.91 -12.07 3.10
C SER A 61 -14.76 -13.54 2.68
N GLU A 62 -15.20 -14.47 3.54
CA GLU A 62 -15.24 -15.90 3.29
C GLU A 62 -16.67 -16.38 2.98
N GLY A 63 -17.46 -15.55 2.28
CA GLY A 63 -18.84 -15.88 1.93
C GLY A 63 -18.93 -17.26 1.28
N THR A 64 -19.43 -18.23 2.04
CA THR A 64 -19.72 -19.60 1.59
C THR A 64 -20.66 -19.49 0.38
N GLY A 65 -20.20 -19.86 -0.81
CA GLY A 65 -20.94 -19.68 -2.07
C GLY A 65 -20.23 -18.82 -3.12
N LYS A 66 -19.45 -17.80 -2.72
CA LYS A 66 -18.85 -16.83 -3.67
C LYS A 66 -17.67 -17.39 -4.43
N ASN A 67 -17.07 -18.46 -3.94
CA ASN A 67 -15.85 -19.05 -4.51
C ASN A 67 -16.05 -20.50 -4.94
N ASP A 68 -17.29 -20.99 -5.01
CA ASP A 68 -17.60 -22.38 -5.32
C ASP A 68 -17.05 -22.78 -6.71
N ASP A 69 -17.10 -21.85 -7.67
CA ASP A 69 -16.52 -22.01 -9.01
C ASP A 69 -14.99 -22.23 -8.98
N ILE A 70 -14.31 -21.70 -7.96
CA ILE A 70 -12.88 -21.91 -7.72
C ILE A 70 -12.66 -23.19 -6.90
N ASP A 71 -13.49 -23.45 -5.90
CA ASP A 71 -13.35 -24.60 -4.99
C ASP A 71 -13.61 -25.93 -5.68
N GLU A 72 -14.60 -25.98 -6.57
CA GLU A 72 -14.98 -27.15 -7.38
C GLU A 72 -14.20 -27.24 -8.70
N SER A 73 -13.24 -26.35 -8.94
CA SER A 73 -12.53 -26.25 -10.22
C SER A 73 -11.62 -27.45 -10.53
N GLY A 74 -11.23 -28.22 -9.52
CA GLY A 74 -10.21 -29.28 -9.64
C GLY A 74 -8.78 -28.75 -9.72
N LEU A 75 -8.57 -27.44 -9.53
CA LEU A 75 -7.26 -26.81 -9.54
C LEU A 75 -6.48 -27.08 -8.24
N PRO A 76 -5.12 -27.06 -8.29
CA PRO A 76 -4.29 -27.13 -7.10
C PRO A 76 -4.62 -26.03 -6.09
N ASP A 77 -4.53 -26.34 -4.80
CA ASP A 77 -4.92 -25.43 -3.71
C ASP A 77 -4.21 -24.08 -3.76
N VAL A 78 -2.92 -24.08 -4.11
CA VAL A 78 -2.12 -22.84 -4.27
C VAL A 78 -2.75 -21.93 -5.33
N ILE A 79 -3.20 -22.49 -6.45
CA ILE A 79 -3.83 -21.72 -7.53
C ILE A 79 -5.20 -21.23 -7.09
N LYS A 80 -6.01 -22.09 -6.43
CA LYS A 80 -7.32 -21.69 -5.89
C LYS A 80 -7.19 -20.53 -4.90
N GLN A 81 -6.20 -20.56 -4.00
CA GLN A 81 -5.96 -19.49 -3.06
C GLN A 81 -5.58 -18.17 -3.75
N ILE A 82 -4.72 -18.22 -4.77
CA ILE A 82 -4.36 -17.03 -5.55
C ILE A 82 -5.58 -16.47 -6.31
N LEU A 83 -6.42 -17.33 -6.88
CA LEU A 83 -7.67 -16.92 -7.54
C LEU A 83 -8.64 -16.22 -6.58
N LYS A 84 -8.83 -16.79 -5.38
CA LYS A 84 -9.65 -16.15 -4.32
C LYS A 84 -9.10 -14.77 -3.94
N MET A 85 -7.78 -14.63 -3.85
CA MET A 85 -7.13 -13.35 -3.59
C MET A 85 -7.37 -12.34 -4.72
N ILE A 86 -7.25 -12.77 -5.98
CA ILE A 86 -7.55 -11.92 -7.16
C ILE A 86 -9.00 -11.42 -7.11
N ARG A 87 -9.97 -12.30 -6.83
CA ARG A 87 -11.39 -11.92 -6.71
C ARG A 87 -11.60 -10.89 -5.61
N ARG A 88 -11.05 -11.12 -4.41
CA ARG A 88 -11.12 -10.15 -3.30
C ARG A 88 -10.52 -8.80 -3.68
N LEU A 89 -9.34 -8.78 -4.31
CA LEU A 89 -8.69 -7.53 -4.73
C LEU A 89 -9.53 -6.77 -5.76
N ARG A 90 -10.18 -7.47 -6.69
CA ARG A 90 -11.10 -6.85 -7.65
C ARG A 90 -12.33 -6.25 -6.97
N GLU A 91 -12.95 -6.99 -6.04
CA GLU A 91 -14.07 -6.48 -5.25
C GLU A 91 -13.69 -5.20 -4.49
N GLN A 92 -12.53 -5.20 -3.84
CA GLN A 92 -12.01 -4.02 -3.13
C GLN A 92 -11.73 -2.84 -4.08
N VAL A 93 -11.18 -3.10 -5.27
CA VAL A 93 -10.98 -2.06 -6.28
C VAL A 93 -12.32 -1.46 -6.71
N GLN A 94 -13.34 -2.29 -6.98
CA GLN A 94 -14.67 -1.82 -7.37
C GLN A 94 -15.34 -1.00 -6.25
N GLU A 95 -15.28 -1.48 -5.02
CA GLU A 95 -15.81 -0.78 -3.85
C GLU A 95 -15.15 0.60 -3.69
N LYS A 96 -13.82 0.67 -3.78
CA LYS A 96 -13.06 1.92 -3.66
C LYS A 96 -13.26 2.86 -4.84
N GLN A 97 -13.45 2.32 -6.05
CA GLN A 97 -13.83 3.12 -7.22
C GLN A 97 -15.21 3.75 -7.06
N LYS A 98 -16.14 3.03 -6.43
CA LYS A 98 -17.47 3.54 -6.13
C LYS A 98 -17.40 4.62 -5.05
N GLU A 99 -16.68 4.37 -3.96
CA GLU A 99 -16.45 5.36 -2.89
C GLU A 99 -15.83 6.65 -3.45
N LEU A 100 -14.87 6.54 -4.37
CA LEU A 100 -14.26 7.70 -5.04
C LEU A 100 -15.29 8.52 -5.84
N GLN A 101 -16.25 7.87 -6.51
CA GLN A 101 -17.33 8.53 -7.25
C GLN A 101 -18.36 9.17 -6.32
N GLU A 102 -18.70 8.48 -5.22
CA GLU A 102 -19.58 9.00 -4.18
C GLU A 102 -18.96 10.27 -3.57
N VAL A 103 -17.69 10.25 -3.16
CA VAL A 103 -16.97 11.45 -2.66
C VAL A 103 -16.89 12.56 -3.70
N ALA A 104 -16.80 12.24 -5.00
CA ALA A 104 -16.77 13.25 -6.04
C ALA A 104 -18.10 14.00 -6.18
N THR A 105 -19.23 13.30 -6.02
CA THR A 105 -20.59 13.83 -6.18
C THR A 105 -21.21 14.33 -4.88
N ASP A 106 -20.62 13.99 -3.73
CA ASP A 106 -21.07 14.42 -2.42
C ASP A 106 -20.89 15.94 -2.24
N SER A 107 -22.01 16.66 -2.27
CA SER A 107 -22.07 18.12 -2.08
C SER A 107 -22.00 18.55 -0.61
N SER A 108 -22.07 17.62 0.33
CA SER A 108 -21.98 17.91 1.77
C SER A 108 -20.55 18.15 2.26
N LEU A 109 -19.54 17.77 1.47
CA LEU A 109 -18.13 17.92 1.81
C LEU A 109 -17.54 19.24 1.27
N ASP A 110 -16.80 19.93 2.14
CA ASP A 110 -15.94 21.05 1.76
C ASP A 110 -14.90 20.62 0.70
N GLU A 111 -14.48 21.55 -0.15
CA GLU A 111 -13.58 21.25 -1.26
C GLU A 111 -12.23 20.66 -0.82
N GLU A 112 -11.67 21.16 0.28
CA GLU A 112 -10.39 20.69 0.80
C GLU A 112 -10.49 19.25 1.31
N THR A 113 -11.49 18.97 2.16
CA THR A 113 -11.80 17.63 2.67
C THR A 113 -12.07 16.64 1.53
N ARG A 114 -12.82 17.08 0.51
CA ARG A 114 -13.10 16.28 -0.68
C ARG A 114 -11.82 15.94 -1.44
N LYS A 115 -10.96 16.92 -1.70
CA LYS A 115 -9.68 16.73 -2.40
C LYS A 115 -8.78 15.75 -1.64
N LEU A 116 -8.66 15.92 -0.32
CA LEU A 116 -7.85 15.04 0.52
C LEU A 116 -8.36 13.59 0.50
N ARG A 117 -9.67 13.37 0.70
CA ARG A 117 -10.27 12.02 0.61
C ARG A 117 -10.05 11.40 -0.76
N GLN A 118 -10.25 12.16 -1.84
CA GLN A 118 -10.01 11.63 -3.18
C GLN A 118 -8.53 11.27 -3.41
N GLN A 119 -7.59 12.04 -2.87
CA GLN A 119 -6.15 11.71 -2.96
C GLN A 119 -5.84 10.41 -2.20
N GLN A 120 -6.39 10.24 -1.00
CA GLN A 120 -6.26 9.00 -0.22
C GLN A 120 -6.82 7.79 -0.98
N LEU A 121 -8.06 7.89 -1.46
CA LEU A 121 -8.70 6.81 -2.23
C LEU A 121 -7.95 6.48 -3.52
N ARG A 122 -7.38 7.47 -4.21
CA ARG A 122 -6.51 7.23 -5.38
C ARG A 122 -5.22 6.50 -5.01
N GLY A 123 -4.62 6.81 -3.86
CA GLY A 123 -3.46 6.10 -3.34
C GLY A 123 -3.78 4.65 -2.96
N GLU A 124 -4.90 4.42 -2.28
CA GLU A 124 -5.41 3.07 -1.96
C GLU A 124 -5.66 2.27 -3.24
N LEU A 125 -6.31 2.87 -4.24
CA LEU A 125 -6.54 2.23 -5.54
C LEU A 125 -5.22 1.87 -6.23
N ALA A 126 -4.19 2.73 -6.20
CA ALA A 126 -2.89 2.41 -6.77
C ALA A 126 -2.24 1.20 -6.07
N SER A 127 -2.32 1.14 -4.73
CA SER A 127 -1.84 0.00 -3.95
C SER A 127 -2.59 -1.30 -4.28
N LEU A 128 -3.93 -1.25 -4.32
CA LEU A 128 -4.76 -2.40 -4.67
C LEU A 128 -4.50 -2.91 -6.10
N ASN A 129 -4.32 -2.02 -7.07
CA ASN A 129 -3.97 -2.40 -8.44
C ASN A 129 -2.57 -3.04 -8.54
N SER A 130 -1.62 -2.55 -7.75
CA SER A 130 -0.29 -3.17 -7.64
C SER A 130 -0.40 -4.58 -7.07
N ALA A 131 -1.11 -4.76 -5.95
CA ALA A 131 -1.36 -6.05 -5.34
C ALA A 131 -2.07 -7.03 -6.30
N LEU A 132 -3.05 -6.54 -7.06
CA LEU A 132 -3.76 -7.33 -8.09
C LEU A 132 -2.79 -7.80 -9.18
N THR A 133 -1.92 -6.92 -9.65
CA THR A 133 -0.89 -7.25 -10.64
C THR A 133 0.08 -8.30 -10.10
N THR A 134 0.54 -8.14 -8.86
CA THR A 134 1.39 -9.14 -8.19
C THR A 134 0.69 -10.48 -8.06
N ALA A 135 -0.59 -10.50 -7.69
CA ALA A 135 -1.38 -11.73 -7.61
C ALA A 135 -1.47 -12.43 -8.96
N LEU A 136 -1.68 -11.69 -10.06
CA LEU A 136 -1.69 -12.23 -11.43
C LEU A 136 -0.33 -12.78 -11.87
N VAL A 137 0.76 -12.17 -11.43
CA VAL A 137 2.12 -12.70 -11.67
C VAL A 137 2.34 -13.99 -10.87
N ASN A 138 1.94 -14.02 -9.60
CA ASN A 138 2.03 -15.20 -8.76
C ASN A 138 1.18 -16.35 -9.29
N LEU A 139 0.00 -16.07 -9.83
CA LEU A 139 -0.84 -17.05 -10.52
C LEU A 139 -0.07 -17.69 -11.67
N ARG A 140 0.52 -16.87 -12.56
CA ARG A 140 1.31 -17.38 -13.70
C ARG A 140 2.50 -18.24 -13.25
N LYS A 141 3.18 -17.86 -12.17
CA LYS A 141 4.27 -18.67 -11.60
C LYS A 141 3.75 -20.00 -11.05
N ALA A 142 2.71 -19.96 -10.22
CA ALA A 142 2.10 -21.16 -9.63
C ALA A 142 1.58 -22.13 -10.71
N MET A 143 1.00 -21.64 -11.80
CA MET A 143 0.57 -22.47 -12.92
C MET A 143 1.75 -23.19 -13.61
N LYS A 144 2.89 -22.51 -13.78
CA LYS A 144 4.12 -23.12 -14.35
C LYS A 144 4.74 -24.15 -13.42
N GLU A 145 4.81 -23.84 -12.12
CA GLU A 145 5.39 -24.72 -11.09
C GLU A 145 4.53 -25.96 -10.84
N SER A 146 3.21 -25.80 -10.86
CA SER A 146 2.25 -26.90 -10.66
C SER A 146 2.11 -27.81 -11.89
N LYS A 147 2.80 -27.51 -13.00
CA LYS A 147 2.72 -28.25 -14.28
C LYS A 147 1.26 -28.56 -14.67
N LEU A 148 0.41 -27.53 -14.65
CA LEU A 148 -0.99 -27.67 -15.05
C LEU A 148 -1.10 -28.22 -16.47
N SER A 149 -2.15 -29.01 -16.73
CA SER A 149 -2.55 -29.30 -18.11
C SER A 149 -3.03 -28.03 -18.80
N ASP A 150 -3.02 -28.03 -20.13
CA ASP A 150 -3.49 -26.89 -20.92
C ASP A 150 -4.93 -26.50 -20.54
N GLU A 151 -5.80 -27.49 -20.34
CA GLU A 151 -7.19 -27.30 -19.92
C GLU A 151 -7.32 -26.63 -18.55
N GLN A 152 -6.51 -27.06 -17.57
CA GLN A 152 -6.48 -26.46 -16.24
C GLN A 152 -5.90 -25.04 -16.28
N SER A 153 -4.91 -24.79 -17.15
CA SER A 153 -4.32 -23.46 -17.33
C SER A 153 -5.35 -22.47 -17.90
N VAL A 154 -6.13 -22.89 -18.91
CA VAL A 154 -7.22 -22.10 -19.48
C VAL A 154 -8.30 -21.85 -18.44
N LYS A 155 -8.68 -22.87 -17.68
CA LYS A 155 -9.67 -22.75 -16.60
C LYS A 155 -9.23 -21.75 -15.54
N ALA A 156 -8.00 -21.85 -15.03
CA ALA A 156 -7.45 -20.91 -14.05
C ALA A 156 -7.44 -19.47 -14.58
N MET A 157 -7.05 -19.26 -15.83
CA MET A 157 -7.05 -17.92 -16.44
C MET A 157 -8.47 -17.37 -16.63
N SER A 158 -9.43 -18.22 -17.00
CA SER A 158 -10.85 -17.80 -17.11
C SER A 158 -11.44 -17.39 -15.77
N LEU A 159 -11.13 -18.12 -14.70
CA LEU A 159 -11.58 -17.82 -13.33
C LEU A 159 -10.94 -16.54 -12.80
N ALA A 160 -9.67 -16.27 -13.15
CA ALA A 160 -8.98 -15.03 -12.74
C ALA A 160 -9.59 -13.76 -13.37
N MET A 161 -10.24 -13.90 -14.52
CA MET A 161 -10.81 -12.76 -15.25
C MET A 161 -12.26 -12.45 -14.88
N LYS A 162 -12.93 -13.35 -14.16
CA LYS A 162 -14.31 -13.24 -13.74
C LYS A 162 -14.41 -12.38 -12.48
#